data_AF-A0A0F9HTG9-F1
#
_entry.id   AF-A0A0F9HTG9-F1
#
_cell.length_a   1.000
_cell.length_b   1.000
_cell.length_c   1.000
_cell.angle_alpha   90.00
_cell.angle_beta   90.00
_cell.angle_gamma   90.00
#
_symmetry.space_group_name_H-M   'P 1'
#
loop_
_entity.id
_entity.type
_entity.pdbx_description
1 polymer ?
#
loop_
_entity_poly.entity_id
_entity_poly.type
_entity_poly.pdbx_seq_one_letter_code
_entity_poly.pdbx_strand_id
1 'polypeptide(L)' 'MLRTIIVSDYIHVQGTLVRALDDGDIVICTGNREFLGRPISPLSPSEMASPTAIRTAGVAG' A
#
# COMPACT_ATOMS: atom_id res chain seq x y z
N MET A 1 3.13 -4.84 6.57
CA MET A 1 3.80 -3.76 7.34
C MET A 1 2.98 -2.47 7.24
N LEU A 2 2.90 -1.64 8.27
CA LEU A 2 2.09 -0.40 8.23
C LEU A 2 2.85 0.70 7.48
N ARG A 3 2.20 1.37 6.53
CA ARG A 3 2.75 2.45 5.71
C ARG A 3 1.73 3.58 5.56
N THR A 4 2.24 4.79 5.36
CA THR A 4 1.43 5.97 5.12
C THR A 4 1.71 6.49 3.72
N ILE A 5 0.66 6.70 2.94
CA ILE A 5 0.72 7.29 1.60
C ILE A 5 0.13 8.69 1.58
N ILE A 6 0.60 9.48 0.63
CA ILE A 6 0.04 10.77 0.25
C ILE A 6 -0.99 10.51 -0.86
N VAL A 7 -2.25 10.86 -0.61
CA VAL A 7 -3.35 10.77 -1.59
C VAL A 7 -3.63 12.14 -2.22
N SER A 8 -3.39 13.21 -1.46
CA SER A 8 -3.50 14.61 -1.88
C SER A 8 -2.64 15.47 -0.94
N ASP A 9 -2.44 16.75 -1.28
CA ASP A 9 -1.61 17.70 -0.52
C ASP A 9 -1.97 17.82 0.97
N TYR A 10 -3.22 17.50 1.32
CA TYR A 10 -3.73 17.57 2.69
C TYR A 10 -4.28 16.24 3.22
N ILE A 11 -4.19 15.16 2.43
CA ILE A 11 -4.79 13.87 2.80
C ILE A 11 -3.73 12.79 2.76
N HIS A 12 -3.41 12.29 3.96
CA HIS A 12 -2.55 11.14 4.16
C HIS A 12 -3.36 9.95 4.67
N VAL A 13 -3.09 8.77 4.13
CA VAL A 13 -3.81 7.55 4.50
C VAL A 13 -2.79 6.52 4.99
N GLN A 14 -3.08 5.92 6.14
CA GLN A 14 -2.24 4.90 6.76
C GLN A 14 -2.90 3.52 6.65
N GLY A 15 -2.14 2.53 6.20
CA GLY A 15 -2.64 1.18 6.00
C GLY A 15 -1.53 0.15 5.84
N THR A 16 -1.91 -1.11 5.68
CA THR A 16 -0.94 -2.20 5.51
C THR A 16 -0.45 -2.23 4.08
N LEU A 17 0.86 -2.16 3.85
CA LEU A 17 1.47 -2.37 2.54
C LEU A 17 1.05 -3.73 1.98
N VAL A 18 0.39 -3.70 0.83
CA VAL A 18 -0.05 -4.87 0.07
C VAL A 18 0.84 -5.08 -1.16
N ARG A 19 1.26 -4.00 -1.81
CA ARG A 19 2.07 -4.08 -3.03
C ARG A 19 2.97 -2.86 -3.17
N ALA A 20 4.21 -3.10 -3.58
CA ALA A 20 5.10 -2.08 -4.12
C ALA A 20 5.01 -2.11 -5.65
N LEU A 21 4.93 -0.94 -6.30
CA LEU A 21 4.99 -0.81 -7.75
C LEU A 21 6.39 -0.39 -8.18
N ASP A 22 6.75 -0.70 -9.43
CA ASP A 22 8.06 -0.40 -10.01
C ASP A 22 8.33 1.11 -10.11
N ASP A 23 7.27 1.92 -10.20
CA ASP A 23 7.34 3.38 -10.26
C ASP A 23 7.59 4.05 -8.88
N GLY A 24 7.69 3.24 -7.81
CA GLY A 24 7.91 3.71 -6.44
C GLY A 24 6.62 4.04 -5.66
N ASP A 25 5.47 3.98 -6.31
CA ASP A 25 4.16 4.02 -5.66
C ASP A 25 3.88 2.72 -4.89
N ILE A 26 2.97 2.80 -3.92
CA ILE A 26 2.57 1.64 -3.13
C ILE A 26 1.06 1.55 -3.03
N VAL A 27 0.56 0.32 -2.89
CA VAL A 27 -0.82 0.05 -2.49
C VAL A 27 -0.83 -0.33 -1.02
N ILE A 28 -1.62 0.41 -0.25
CA ILE A 28 -1.94 0.07 1.14
C ILE A 28 -3.39 -0.36 1.27
N CYS A 29 -3.69 -1.19 2.27
CA CYS A 29 -5.04 -1.58 2.64
C CYS A 29 -5.41 -1.02 4.02
N THR A 30 -6.54 -0.31 4.11
CA THR A 30 -7.13 0.21 5.35
C THR A 30 -8.38 -0.60 5.69
N GLY A 31 -8.18 -1.83 6.14
CA GLY A 31 -9.28 -2.76 6.46
C GLY A 31 -10.00 -3.28 5.22
N ASN A 32 -10.95 -2.51 4.70
CA ASN A 32 -11.86 -2.91 3.60
C ASN A 32 -11.67 -2.11 2.31
N ARG A 33 -10.65 -1.25 2.23
CA ARG A 33 -10.33 -0.47 1.03
C ARG A 33 -8.83 -0.49 0.78
N GLU A 34 -8.48 -0.52 -0.50
CA GLU A 34 -7.12 -0.33 -0.97
C GLU A 34 -6.95 1.09 -1.50
N PHE A 35 -5.77 1.65 -1.26
CA PHE A 35 -5.40 2.99 -1.72
C PHE A 35 -4.01 2.93 -2.34
N LEU A 36 -3.90 3.53 -3.52
CA LEU A 36 -2.64 3.74 -4.23
C LEU A 36 -2.13 5.15 -3.95
N GLY A 37 -0.83 5.28 -3.70
CA GLY A 37 -0.19 6.59 -3.62
C GLY A 37 1.29 6.50 -3.29
N ARG A 38 1.91 7.68 -3.19
CA ARG A 38 3.33 7.78 -2.85
C ARG A 38 3.54 7.59 -1.35
N PRO A 39 4.44 6.72 -0.92
CA PRO A 39 4.75 6.58 0.48
C PRO A 39 5.47 7.83 1.02
N ILE A 40 5.12 8.27 2.22
CA ILE A 40 5.78 9.42 2.87
C ILE A 40 7.26 9.13 3.16
N SER A 41 7.59 7.86 3.43
CA SER A 41 8.96 7.40 3.60
C SER A 41 9.27 6.35 2.54
N PRO A 42 10.43 6.43 1.88
CA PRO A 42 10.79 5.48 0.84
C PRO A 42 10.74 4.04 1.37
N LEU A 43 10.33 3.13 0.50
CA LEU A 43 10.42 1.70 0.77
C LEU A 43 11.90 1.29 0.75
N SER A 44 12.27 0.39 1.66
CA SER A 44 13.56 -0.28 1.57
C SER A 44 13.58 -1.28 0.40
N PRO A 45 14.75 -1.60 -0.18
CA PRO A 45 14.85 -2.52 -1.32
C PRO A 45 14.24 -3.91 -1.05
N SER A 46 14.28 -4.38 0.19
CA SER A 46 13.69 -5.67 0.58
C SER A 46 12.15 -5.66 0.58
N GLU A 47 11.53 -4.50 0.84
CA GLU A 47 10.08 -4.34 0.77
C GLU A 47 9.58 -4.25 -0.67
N MET A 48 10.38 -3.64 -1.55
CA MET A 48 10.07 -3.51 -2.97
C MET A 48 10.16 -4.86 -3.69
N ALA A 49 11.11 -5.72 -3.30
CA ALA A 49 11.29 -7.05 -3.86
C ALA A 49 10.31 -8.12 -3.30
N SER A 50 9.46 -7.76 -2.33
CA SER A 50 8.57 -8.71 -1.66
C SER A 50 7.18 -8.68 -2.30
N PRO A 51 6.79 -9.71 -3.10
CA PRO A 51 5.42 -9.85 -3.56
C PRO A 51 4.55 -10.23 -2.36
N THR A 52 4.15 -9.23 -1.59
CA THR A 52 3.27 -9.43 -0.43
C THR A 52 1.98 -10.05 -0.94
N ALA A 53 1.79 -11.30 -0.53
CA ALA A 53 0.84 -12.23 -1.09
C ALA A 53 -0.57 -11.64 -1.16
N ILE A 54 -1.18 -11.80 -2.34
CA ILE A 54 -2.57 -11.48 -2.62
C ILE A 54 -3.44 -12.26 -1.62
N ARG A 55 -3.94 -11.57 -0.59
CA ARG A 55 -5.05 -12.07 0.21
C ARG A 55 -6.32 -11.48 -0.36
N THR A 56 -6.81 -12.12 -1.42
CA THR A 56 -8.16 -11.98 -1.92
C THR A 56 -9.11 -12.34 -0.78
N ALA A 57 -9.66 -11.33 -0.09
CA ALA A 57 -10.86 -11.55 0.71
C ALA A 57 -12.02 -11.54 -0.28
N GLY A 58 -12.37 -12.74 -0.78
CA GLY A 58 -13.66 -12.95 -1.40
C GLY A 58 -14.75 -12.56 -0.41
N VAL A 59 -15.59 -11.60 -0.80
CA VAL A 59 -16.92 -11.43 -0.23
C VAL A 59 -17.86 -12.05 -1.23
N ALA A 60 -18.35 -13.24 -0.87
CA ALA A 60 -19.42 -13.93 -1.56
C ALA A 60 -20.65 -13.02 -1.61
N GLY A 61 -21.20 -12.86 -2.82
CA GLY A 61 -22.60 -12.50 -3.03
C GLY A 61 -23.45 -13.75 -3.19
#